data_AF-A0A847XW13-F1
#
_entry.id   AF-A0A847XW13-F1
#
_cell.length_a   1.000
_cell.length_b   1.000
_cell.length_c   1.000
_cell.angle_alpha   90.00
_cell.angle_beta   90.00
_cell.angle_gamma   90.00
#
_symmetry.space_group_name_H-M   'P 1'
#
loop_
_entity.id
_entity.type
_entity.pdbx_description
1 polymer ?
#
loop_
_entity_poly.entity_id
_entity_poly.type
_entity_poly.pdbx_seq_one_letter_code
_entity_poly.pdbx_strand_id
1 'polypeptide(L)'
;MKNQSYQKTMLDIQALIEKGDWQASWQALCLADAKYPNKPVILTAMGDCQIHMDKPQAAVPLFARVTELEPKSVEAYNNLGVAYMFTGDFANAESTYLEALQFVPNHFQTLKNLAFLYYQQLDRLGDAVKILASLIRSNPSDGESLFLLGQCYEMGGDSTSARQCYERVLVHQPENSLALEALNNLRHNKE
;
A
#
# COMPACT_ATOMS: atom_id res chain seq x y z
N MET A 1 -24.04 26.18 9.22
CA MET A 1 -23.40 25.91 10.54
C MET A 1 -22.88 24.47 10.68
N LYS A 2 -23.70 23.41 10.51
CA LYS A 2 -23.23 22.01 10.67
C LYS A 2 -22.03 21.63 9.78
N ASN A 3 -22.02 22.08 8.52
CA ASN A 3 -20.94 21.78 7.58
C ASN A 3 -19.60 22.44 7.96
N GLN A 4 -19.63 23.69 8.45
CA GLN A 4 -18.44 24.38 8.95
C GLN A 4 -17.88 23.73 10.21
N SER A 5 -18.73 23.23 11.11
CA SER A 5 -18.27 22.50 12.30
C SER A 5 -17.62 21.17 11.94
N TYR A 6 -18.12 20.46 10.93
CA TYR A 6 -17.50 19.22 10.45
C TYR A 6 -16.14 19.48 9.81
N GLN A 7 -16.07 20.44 8.88
CA GLN A 7 -14.83 20.80 8.20
C GLN A 7 -13.73 21.22 9.18
N LYS A 8 -14.06 22.03 10.18
CA LYS A 8 -13.10 22.42 11.22
C LYS A 8 -12.57 21.20 11.98
N THR A 9 -13.45 20.30 12.43
CA THR A 9 -13.06 19.07 13.12
C THR A 9 -12.12 18.21 12.27
N MET A 10 -12.41 18.04 10.97
CA MET A 10 -11.55 17.25 10.08
C MET A 10 -10.19 17.92 9.85
N LEU A 11 -10.12 19.25 9.77
CA LEU A 11 -8.85 19.98 9.66
C LEU A 11 -7.99 19.81 10.92
N ASP A 12 -8.61 19.91 12.10
CA ASP A 12 -7.91 19.72 13.38
C ASP A 12 -7.35 18.28 13.47
N ILE A 13 -8.12 17.27 13.05
CA ILE A 13 -7.68 15.87 12.98
C ILE A 13 -6.54 15.70 11.98
N GLN A 14 -6.66 16.26 10.79
CA GLN A 14 -5.63 16.19 9.75
C GLN A 14 -4.30 16.76 10.26
N ALA A 15 -4.34 17.88 11.00
CA ALA A 15 -3.15 18.47 11.59
C ALA A 15 -2.50 17.58 12.69
N LEU A 16 -3.26 16.75 13.38
CA LEU A 16 -2.73 15.76 14.34
C LEU A 16 -2.07 14.59 13.61
N ILE A 17 -2.70 14.11 12.53
CA ILE A 17 -2.18 13.04 11.67
C ILE A 17 -0.84 13.47 11.03
N GLU A 18 -0.77 14.69 10.50
CA GLU A 18 0.46 15.24 9.90
C GLU A 18 1.62 15.38 10.91
N LYS A 19 1.29 15.59 12.20
CA LYS A 19 2.29 15.60 13.28
C LYS A 19 2.69 14.20 13.74
N GLY A 20 2.02 13.15 13.25
CA GLY A 20 2.21 11.78 13.71
C GLY A 20 1.68 11.53 15.12
N ASP A 21 0.82 12.40 15.65
CA ASP A 21 0.19 12.19 16.96
C ASP A 21 -1.02 11.26 16.79
N TRP A 22 -0.72 9.97 16.57
CA TRP A 22 -1.73 8.94 16.28
C TRP A 22 -2.70 8.73 17.44
N GLN A 23 -2.23 8.90 18.67
CA GLN A 23 -3.06 8.73 19.87
C GLN A 23 -4.07 9.87 20.00
N ALA A 24 -3.65 11.13 19.84
CA ALA A 24 -4.56 12.26 19.85
C ALA A 24 -5.51 12.24 18.65
N SER A 25 -5.00 11.85 17.47
CA SER A 25 -5.79 11.67 16.25
C SER A 25 -6.93 10.66 16.48
N TRP A 26 -6.60 9.50 17.06
CA TRP A 26 -7.59 8.48 17.40
C TRP A 26 -8.67 8.99 18.35
N GLN A 27 -8.30 9.70 19.42
CA GLN A 27 -9.26 10.29 20.36
C GLN A 27 -10.19 11.29 19.67
N ALA A 28 -9.64 12.18 18.84
CA ALA A 28 -10.41 13.16 18.09
C ALA A 28 -11.35 12.50 17.06
N LEU A 29 -10.89 11.43 16.40
CA LEU A 29 -11.68 10.64 15.47
C LEU A 29 -12.86 9.93 16.16
N CYS A 30 -12.67 9.33 17.33
CA CYS A 30 -13.76 8.75 18.12
C CYS A 30 -14.85 9.78 18.47
N LEU A 31 -14.45 10.99 18.85
CA LEU A 31 -15.39 12.09 19.11
C LEU A 31 -16.10 12.55 17.82
N ALA A 32 -15.38 12.57 16.69
CA ALA A 32 -15.93 12.91 15.40
C ALA A 32 -16.96 11.87 14.93
N ASP A 33 -16.67 10.58 15.06
CA ASP A 33 -17.60 9.50 14.69
C ASP A 33 -18.86 9.51 15.58
N ALA A 34 -18.73 9.77 16.88
CA ALA A 34 -19.88 9.93 17.77
C ALA A 34 -20.84 11.06 17.33
N LYS A 35 -20.31 12.12 16.71
CA LYS A 35 -21.09 13.26 16.20
C LYS A 35 -21.55 13.07 14.75
N TYR A 36 -20.76 12.35 13.95
CA TYR A 36 -20.95 12.14 12.51
C TYR A 36 -20.72 10.66 12.18
N PRO A 37 -21.63 9.77 12.61
CA PRO A 37 -21.39 8.33 12.53
C PRO A 37 -21.39 7.83 11.08
N ASN A 38 -20.63 6.75 10.84
CA ASN A 38 -20.55 6.06 9.54
C ASN A 38 -20.11 6.98 8.39
N LYS A 39 -19.16 7.89 8.63
CA LYS A 39 -18.53 8.66 7.56
C LYS A 39 -17.32 7.90 7.03
N PRO A 40 -17.28 7.52 5.73
CA PRO A 40 -16.14 6.83 5.13
C PRO A 40 -14.80 7.48 5.46
N VAL A 41 -14.69 8.79 5.32
CA VAL A 41 -13.47 9.55 5.63
C VAL A 41 -13.01 9.40 7.09
N ILE A 42 -13.95 9.38 8.05
CA ILE A 42 -13.61 9.19 9.48
C ILE A 42 -13.17 7.76 9.72
N LEU A 43 -13.92 6.78 9.20
CA LEU A 43 -13.61 5.36 9.37
C LEU A 43 -12.26 4.99 8.72
N THR A 44 -11.96 5.54 7.55
CA THR A 44 -10.66 5.38 6.89
C THR A 44 -9.54 5.94 7.76
N ALA A 45 -9.65 7.18 8.22
CA ALA A 45 -8.64 7.81 9.08
C ALA A 45 -8.47 7.07 10.43
N MET A 46 -9.56 6.51 10.97
CA MET A 46 -9.52 5.62 12.13
C MET A 46 -8.75 4.33 11.83
N GLY A 47 -9.00 3.71 10.68
CA GLY A 47 -8.26 2.52 10.22
C GLY A 47 -6.76 2.80 10.08
N ASP A 48 -6.41 3.91 9.44
CA ASP A 48 -5.01 4.36 9.26
C ASP A 48 -4.34 4.58 10.62
N CYS A 49 -5.02 5.23 11.58
CA CYS A 49 -4.50 5.39 12.94
C CYS A 49 -4.23 4.02 13.61
N GLN A 50 -5.11 3.03 13.46
CA GLN A 50 -4.88 1.69 14.01
C GLN A 50 -3.67 0.99 13.38
N ILE A 51 -3.45 1.15 12.07
CA ILE A 51 -2.24 0.65 11.40
C ILE A 51 -0.99 1.29 11.98
N HIS A 52 -0.96 2.62 12.09
CA HIS A 52 0.19 3.35 12.64
C HIS A 52 0.43 3.10 14.14
N MET A 53 -0.59 2.67 14.87
CA MET A 53 -0.50 2.26 16.27
C MET A 53 -0.16 0.77 16.45
N ASP A 54 0.25 0.07 15.38
CA ASP A 54 0.60 -1.36 15.37
C ASP A 54 -0.57 -2.27 15.83
N LYS A 55 -1.79 -1.92 15.43
CA LYS A 55 -3.03 -2.64 15.75
C LYS A 55 -3.83 -2.97 14.49
N PRO A 56 -3.26 -3.69 13.52
CA PRO A 56 -3.92 -3.95 12.23
C PRO A 56 -5.21 -4.76 12.35
N GLN A 57 -5.35 -5.59 13.39
CA GLN A 57 -6.59 -6.35 13.64
C GLN A 57 -7.78 -5.43 13.92
N ALA A 58 -7.55 -4.25 14.51
CA ALA A 58 -8.59 -3.26 14.76
C ALA A 58 -8.93 -2.42 13.51
N ALA A 59 -8.04 -2.36 12.52
CA ALA A 59 -8.26 -1.63 11.26
C ALA A 59 -9.20 -2.36 10.29
N VAL A 60 -9.12 -3.70 10.24
CA VAL A 60 -9.96 -4.53 9.35
C VAL A 60 -11.45 -4.21 9.44
N PRO A 61 -12.12 -4.22 10.62
CA PRO A 61 -13.56 -3.93 10.68
C PRO A 61 -13.90 -2.48 10.29
N LEU A 62 -12.98 -1.53 10.48
CA LEU A 62 -13.17 -0.13 10.08
C LEU A 62 -13.18 -0.01 8.56
N PHE A 63 -12.17 -0.58 7.88
CA PHE A 63 -12.12 -0.56 6.42
C PHE A 63 -13.20 -1.43 5.77
N ALA A 64 -13.54 -2.58 6.35
CA ALA A 64 -14.67 -3.39 5.88
C ALA A 64 -15.96 -2.57 5.89
N ARG A 65 -16.20 -1.80 6.95
CA ARG A 65 -17.34 -0.88 7.00
C ARG A 65 -17.28 0.21 5.91
N VAL A 66 -16.10 0.70 5.55
CA VAL A 66 -15.94 1.64 4.43
C VAL A 66 -16.34 0.98 3.10
N THR A 67 -15.94 -0.27 2.85
CA THR A 67 -16.33 -1.00 1.62
C THR A 67 -17.85 -1.21 1.53
N GLU A 68 -18.54 -1.43 2.67
CA GLU A 68 -20.01 -1.52 2.70
C GLU A 68 -20.69 -0.18 2.37
N LEU A 69 -20.11 0.93 2.81
CA LEU A 69 -20.62 2.29 2.55
C LEU A 69 -20.29 2.76 1.13
N GLU A 70 -19.18 2.29 0.57
CA GLU A 70 -18.64 2.66 -0.73
C GLU A 70 -18.27 1.42 -1.57
N PRO A 71 -19.25 0.61 -2.01
CA PRO A 71 -19.03 -0.72 -2.61
C PRO A 71 -18.37 -0.72 -3.99
N LYS A 72 -17.91 0.42 -4.47
CA LYS A 72 -17.18 0.58 -5.75
C LYS A 72 -15.91 1.44 -5.61
N SER A 73 -15.54 1.78 -4.37
CA SER A 73 -14.37 2.61 -4.08
C SER A 73 -13.12 1.74 -4.09
N VAL A 74 -12.29 1.90 -5.13
CA VAL A 74 -11.05 1.13 -5.26
C VAL A 74 -10.11 1.42 -4.08
N GLU A 75 -10.12 2.64 -3.58
CA GLU A 75 -9.36 3.08 -2.42
C GLU A 75 -9.82 2.37 -1.14
N ALA A 76 -11.13 2.20 -0.95
CA ALA A 76 -11.68 1.48 0.21
C ALA A 76 -11.24 0.01 0.23
N TYR A 77 -11.37 -0.69 -0.90
CA TYR A 77 -10.91 -2.08 -1.02
C TYR A 77 -9.40 -2.18 -0.90
N ASN A 78 -8.65 -1.24 -1.48
CA ASN A 78 -7.19 -1.20 -1.31
C ASN A 78 -6.78 -1.11 0.16
N ASN A 79 -7.41 -0.23 0.93
CA ASN A 79 -7.09 -0.05 2.34
C ASN A 79 -7.46 -1.28 3.18
N LEU A 80 -8.59 -1.93 2.88
CA LEU A 80 -8.96 -3.20 3.51
C LEU A 80 -7.93 -4.30 3.19
N GLY A 81 -7.49 -4.40 1.93
CA GLY A 81 -6.46 -5.34 1.52
C GLY A 81 -5.12 -5.08 2.24
N VAL A 82 -4.75 -3.82 2.44
CA VAL A 82 -3.55 -3.44 3.22
C VAL A 82 -3.69 -3.87 4.67
N ALA A 83 -4.85 -3.68 5.30
CA ALA A 83 -5.07 -4.16 6.67
C ALA A 83 -4.94 -5.69 6.76
N TYR A 84 -5.50 -6.43 5.80
CA TYR A 84 -5.33 -7.89 5.74
C TYR A 84 -3.87 -8.31 5.54
N MET A 85 -3.08 -7.56 4.75
CA MET A 85 -1.63 -7.78 4.63
C MET A 85 -0.94 -7.68 5.99
N PHE A 86 -1.25 -6.65 6.77
CA PHE A 86 -0.66 -6.46 8.10
C PHE A 86 -1.13 -7.49 9.13
N THR A 87 -2.33 -8.06 8.98
CA THR A 87 -2.79 -9.16 9.85
C THR A 87 -2.28 -10.53 9.43
N GLY A 88 -1.57 -10.65 8.30
CA GLY A 88 -1.13 -11.92 7.74
C GLY A 88 -2.25 -12.73 7.07
N ASP A 89 -3.41 -12.13 6.83
CA ASP A 89 -4.54 -12.78 6.17
C ASP A 89 -4.43 -12.60 4.66
N PHE A 90 -3.45 -13.30 4.09
CA PHE A 90 -3.06 -13.11 2.69
C PHE A 90 -4.15 -13.55 1.70
N ALA A 91 -4.99 -14.51 2.08
CA ALA A 91 -6.10 -14.97 1.24
C ALA A 91 -7.15 -13.86 1.08
N ASN A 92 -7.55 -13.22 2.19
CA ASN A 92 -8.47 -12.10 2.13
C ASN A 92 -7.82 -10.86 1.51
N ALA A 93 -6.53 -10.61 1.73
CA ALA A 93 -5.80 -9.53 1.06
C ALA A 93 -5.85 -9.70 -0.47
N GLU A 94 -5.52 -10.88 -1.00
CA GLU A 94 -5.56 -11.17 -2.43
C GLU A 94 -6.97 -10.97 -3.00
N SER A 95 -7.99 -11.59 -2.38
CA SER A 95 -9.37 -11.48 -2.84
C SER A 95 -9.85 -10.03 -2.87
N THR A 96 -9.51 -9.26 -1.83
CA THR A 96 -9.92 -7.85 -1.70
C THR A 96 -9.25 -6.97 -2.76
N TYR A 97 -7.95 -7.18 -3.02
CA TYR A 97 -7.26 -6.46 -4.09
C TYR A 97 -7.81 -6.81 -5.47
N LEU A 98 -8.10 -8.09 -5.74
CA LEU A 98 -8.69 -8.51 -7.00
C LEU A 98 -10.09 -7.91 -7.20
N GLU A 99 -10.90 -7.82 -6.14
CA GLU A 99 -12.20 -7.15 -6.18
C GLU A 99 -12.05 -5.65 -6.51
N ALA A 100 -11.11 -4.95 -5.86
CA ALA A 100 -10.80 -3.56 -6.17
C ALA A 100 -10.47 -3.35 -7.66
N LEU A 101 -9.69 -4.27 -8.24
CA LEU A 101 -9.26 -4.25 -9.64
C LEU A 101 -10.39 -4.63 -10.62
N GLN A 102 -11.50 -5.20 -10.17
CA GLN A 102 -12.70 -5.34 -11.03
C GLN A 102 -13.32 -3.97 -11.33
N PHE A 103 -13.23 -3.02 -10.41
CA PHE A 103 -13.76 -1.65 -10.60
C PHE A 103 -12.78 -0.76 -11.36
N VAL A 104 -11.50 -0.81 -11.00
CA VAL A 104 -10.44 -0.04 -11.66
C VAL A 104 -9.26 -0.96 -11.99
N PRO A 105 -9.25 -1.61 -13.17
CA PRO A 105 -8.27 -2.64 -13.52
C PRO A 105 -6.80 -2.20 -13.50
N ASN A 106 -6.54 -0.91 -13.73
CA ASN A 106 -5.20 -0.34 -13.79
C ASN A 106 -4.90 0.56 -12.58
N HIS A 107 -5.56 0.33 -11.43
CA HIS A 107 -5.28 1.11 -10.23
C HIS A 107 -3.86 0.82 -9.72
N PHE A 108 -2.97 1.80 -9.90
CA PHE A 108 -1.53 1.64 -9.75
C PHE A 108 -1.14 1.11 -8.36
N GLN A 109 -1.66 1.74 -7.30
CA GLN A 109 -1.30 1.37 -5.92
C GLN A 109 -1.76 -0.04 -5.56
N THR A 110 -2.96 -0.44 -5.99
CA THR A 110 -3.49 -1.78 -5.70
C THR A 110 -2.72 -2.86 -6.45
N LEU A 111 -2.39 -2.63 -7.72
CA LEU A 111 -1.54 -3.54 -8.49
C LEU A 111 -0.17 -3.70 -7.83
N LYS A 112 0.44 -2.61 -7.35
CA LYS A 112 1.72 -2.66 -6.64
C LYS A 112 1.63 -3.47 -5.35
N ASN A 113 0.58 -3.25 -4.55
CA ASN A 113 0.33 -4.01 -3.33
C ASN A 113 0.09 -5.51 -3.61
N LEU A 114 -0.65 -5.83 -4.67
CA LEU A 114 -0.90 -7.21 -5.08
C LEU A 114 0.39 -7.89 -5.59
N ALA A 115 1.22 -7.18 -6.35
CA ALA A 115 2.52 -7.69 -6.78
C ALA A 115 3.44 -7.96 -5.60
N PHE A 116 3.46 -7.07 -4.60
CA PHE A 116 4.20 -7.27 -3.36
C PHE A 116 3.70 -8.49 -2.58
N LEU A 117 2.38 -8.68 -2.48
CA LEU A 117 1.79 -9.88 -1.87
C LEU A 117 2.24 -11.17 -2.59
N TYR A 118 2.18 -11.18 -3.92
CA TYR A 118 2.63 -12.33 -4.72
C TYR A 118 4.11 -12.63 -4.56
N TYR A 119 4.95 -11.59 -4.55
CA TYR A 119 6.38 -11.74 -4.36
C TYR A 119 6.73 -12.24 -2.96
N GLN A 120 6.27 -11.54 -1.92
CA GLN A 120 6.80 -11.70 -0.57
C GLN A 120 6.12 -12.82 0.23
N GLN A 121 4.83 -13.05 0.00
CA GLN A 121 4.01 -13.89 0.89
C GLN A 121 3.51 -15.18 0.23
N LEU A 122 3.27 -15.16 -1.08
CA LEU A 122 2.66 -16.30 -1.79
C LEU A 122 3.62 -17.05 -2.71
N ASP A 123 4.88 -16.62 -2.82
CA ASP A 123 5.90 -17.23 -3.70
C ASP A 123 5.44 -17.34 -5.17
N ARG A 124 4.62 -16.39 -5.62
CA ARG A 124 4.05 -16.32 -6.97
C ARG A 124 4.84 -15.34 -7.83
N LEU A 125 6.15 -15.58 -7.96
CA LEU A 125 7.09 -14.70 -8.66
C LEU A 125 6.63 -14.36 -10.09
N GLY A 126 6.13 -15.34 -10.84
CA GLY A 126 5.67 -15.13 -12.21
C GLY A 126 4.50 -14.15 -12.33
N ASP A 127 3.59 -14.14 -11.35
CA ASP A 127 2.45 -13.21 -11.36
C ASP A 127 2.87 -11.81 -10.88
N ALA A 128 3.75 -11.72 -9.89
CA ALA A 128 4.37 -10.46 -9.47
C ALA A 128 5.09 -9.78 -10.65
N VAL A 129 5.95 -10.52 -11.38
CA VAL A 129 6.67 -10.01 -12.55
C VAL A 129 5.72 -9.49 -13.63
N LYS A 130 4.63 -10.21 -13.93
CA LYS A 130 3.64 -9.75 -14.93
C LYS A 130 3.01 -8.42 -14.53
N ILE A 131 2.60 -8.28 -13.27
CA ILE A 131 2.00 -7.05 -12.78
C ILE A 131 3.03 -5.91 -12.82
N LEU A 132 4.23 -6.13 -12.30
CA LEU A 132 5.28 -5.11 -12.25
C LEU A 132 5.73 -4.65 -13.64
N ALA A 133 5.86 -5.58 -14.59
CA ALA A 133 6.16 -5.25 -15.98
C ALA A 133 5.07 -4.38 -16.62
N SER A 134 3.80 -4.56 -16.22
CA SER A 134 2.68 -3.72 -16.66
C SER A 134 2.75 -2.32 -16.04
N LEU A 135 3.06 -2.23 -14.74
CA LEU A 135 3.22 -0.97 -14.02
C LEU A 135 4.37 -0.15 -14.59
N ILE A 136 5.53 -0.76 -14.81
CA ILE A 136 6.71 -0.12 -15.38
C ILE A 136 6.47 0.34 -16.82
N ARG A 137 5.62 -0.34 -17.59
CA ARG A 137 5.25 0.13 -18.93
C ARG A 137 4.45 1.43 -18.87
N SER A 138 3.58 1.56 -17.86
CA SER A 138 2.74 2.75 -17.65
C SER A 138 3.51 3.91 -17.00
N ASN A 139 4.40 3.60 -16.05
CA ASN A 139 5.27 4.54 -15.35
C ASN A 139 6.70 3.99 -15.30
N PRO A 140 7.53 4.26 -16.34
CA PRO A 140 8.88 3.71 -16.44
C PRO A 140 9.85 4.16 -15.36
N SER A 141 9.52 5.24 -14.64
CA SER A 141 10.34 5.87 -13.60
C SER A 141 9.95 5.49 -12.17
N ASP A 142 8.96 4.62 -11.98
CA ASP A 142 8.58 4.17 -10.64
C ASP A 142 9.67 3.29 -10.02
N GLY A 143 10.51 3.90 -9.19
CA GLY A 143 11.66 3.24 -8.59
C GLY A 143 11.28 2.06 -7.69
N GLU A 144 10.13 2.13 -7.02
CA GLU A 144 9.66 1.05 -6.15
C GLU A 144 9.26 -0.19 -6.95
N SER A 145 8.46 -0.02 -8.02
CA SER A 145 8.11 -1.13 -8.91
C SER A 145 9.32 -1.70 -9.65
N LEU A 146 10.27 -0.85 -10.06
CA LEU A 146 11.54 -1.29 -10.65
C LEU A 146 12.37 -2.10 -9.68
N PHE A 147 12.48 -1.64 -8.43
CA PHE A 147 13.24 -2.33 -7.40
C PHE A 147 12.60 -3.69 -7.08
N LEU A 148 11.28 -3.73 -6.86
CA LEU A 148 10.54 -4.97 -6.60
C LEU A 148 10.64 -5.95 -7.78
N LEU A 149 10.64 -5.46 -9.02
CA LEU A 149 10.87 -6.31 -10.19
C LEU A 149 12.29 -6.89 -10.20
N GLY A 150 13.29 -6.08 -9.83
CA GLY A 150 14.66 -6.54 -9.65
C GLY A 150 14.77 -7.66 -8.62
N GLN A 151 14.09 -7.51 -7.48
CA GLN A 151 14.03 -8.52 -6.43
C GLN A 151 13.34 -9.81 -6.90
N CYS A 152 12.28 -9.70 -7.70
CA CYS A 152 11.63 -10.87 -8.30
C CYS A 152 12.58 -11.64 -9.22
N TYR A 153 13.35 -10.94 -10.08
CA TYR A 153 14.32 -11.59 -10.96
C TYR A 153 15.49 -12.21 -10.18
N GLU A 154 15.96 -11.55 -9.14
CA GLU A 154 17.02 -12.05 -8.27
C GLU A 154 16.58 -13.35 -7.58
N MET A 155 15.38 -13.39 -7.00
CA MET A 155 14.80 -14.60 -6.41
C MET A 155 14.63 -15.71 -7.46
N GLY A 156 14.30 -15.35 -8.70
CA GLY A 156 14.20 -16.29 -9.82
C GLY A 156 15.55 -16.74 -10.41
N GLY A 157 16.68 -16.25 -9.89
CA GLY A 157 18.03 -16.58 -10.38
C GLY A 157 18.48 -15.81 -11.63
N ASP A 158 17.67 -14.88 -12.14
CA ASP A 158 18.05 -14.02 -13.27
C ASP A 158 18.76 -12.76 -12.78
N SER A 159 20.03 -12.92 -12.37
CA SER A 159 20.86 -11.80 -11.92
C SER A 159 21.09 -10.74 -13.01
N THR A 160 20.91 -11.07 -14.29
CA THR A 160 21.11 -10.13 -15.40
C THR A 160 19.94 -9.16 -15.48
N SER A 161 18.71 -9.68 -15.49
CA SER A 161 17.51 -8.84 -15.46
C SER A 161 17.36 -8.09 -14.14
N ALA A 162 17.74 -8.70 -13.01
CA ALA A 162 17.77 -8.02 -11.71
C ALA A 162 18.68 -6.78 -11.74
N ARG A 163 19.92 -6.94 -12.22
CA ARG A 163 20.88 -5.83 -12.39
C ARG A 163 20.31 -4.71 -13.24
N GLN A 164 19.73 -5.02 -14.39
CA GLN A 164 19.14 -4.01 -15.27
C GLN A 164 18.02 -3.22 -14.58
N CYS A 165 17.21 -3.88 -13.76
CA CYS A 165 16.16 -3.20 -12.99
C CYS A 165 16.77 -2.23 -11.96
N TYR A 166 17.74 -2.67 -11.17
CA TYR A 166 18.38 -1.82 -10.17
C TYR A 166 19.16 -0.66 -10.79
N GLU A 167 19.85 -0.86 -11.92
CA GLU A 167 20.50 0.22 -12.68
C GLU A 167 19.46 1.27 -13.14
N ARG A 168 18.29 0.83 -13.61
CA ARG A 168 17.20 1.75 -13.97
C ARG A 168 16.63 2.52 -12.77
N VAL A 169 16.60 1.92 -11.58
CA VAL A 169 16.26 2.67 -10.35
C VAL A 169 17.23 3.84 -10.18
N LEU A 170 18.54 3.60 -10.33
CA LEU A 170 19.57 4.63 -10.16
C LEU A 170 19.58 5.71 -11.24
N VAL A 171 19.07 5.42 -12.45
CA VAL A 171 18.87 6.46 -13.48
C VAL A 171 17.90 7.54 -12.99
N HIS A 172 16.86 7.16 -12.25
CA HIS A 172 15.83 8.08 -11.76
C HIS A 172 16.08 8.55 -10.33
N GLN A 173 16.75 7.72 -9.53
CA GLN A 173 17.05 7.95 -8.12
C GLN A 173 18.52 7.60 -7.84
N PRO A 174 19.48 8.46 -8.23
CA PRO A 174 20.90 8.16 -8.15
C PRO A 174 21.41 7.84 -6.74
N GLU A 175 20.73 8.35 -5.72
CA GLU A 175 21.06 8.17 -4.30
C GLU A 175 20.28 7.03 -3.62
N ASN A 176 19.56 6.19 -4.39
CA ASN A 176 18.82 5.06 -3.83
C ASN A 176 19.78 4.00 -3.27
N SER A 177 19.93 4.00 -1.94
CA SER A 177 20.85 3.11 -1.22
C SER A 177 20.53 1.63 -1.42
N LEU A 178 19.25 1.27 -1.46
CA LEU A 178 18.80 -0.11 -1.63
C LEU A 178 19.22 -0.67 -3.00
N ALA A 179 19.08 0.12 -4.07
CA ALA A 179 19.51 -0.28 -5.41
C ALA A 179 21.04 -0.40 -5.52
N LEU A 180 21.80 0.51 -4.88
CA LEU A 180 23.26 0.42 -4.82
C LEU A 180 23.72 -0.84 -4.06
N GLU A 181 23.09 -1.14 -2.93
CA GLU A 181 23.38 -2.33 -2.12
C GLU A 181 23.07 -3.62 -2.90
N ALA A 182 21.90 -3.70 -3.52
CA ALA A 182 21.51 -4.86 -4.32
C ALA A 182 22.50 -5.12 -5.49
N LEU A 183 22.96 -4.07 -6.17
CA LEU A 183 23.98 -4.19 -7.22
C LEU A 183 25.33 -4.68 -6.69
N ASN A 184 25.74 -4.24 -5.50
CA ASN A 184 26.95 -4.72 -4.86
C ASN A 184 26.83 -6.21 -4.50
N ASN A 185 25.71 -6.64 -3.93
CA ASN A 185 25.46 -8.04 -3.58
C ASN A 185 25.51 -8.95 -4.82
N LEU A 186 24.90 -8.53 -5.93
CA LEU A 186 24.97 -9.25 -7.21
C LEU A 186 26.38 -9.36 -7.82
N ARG A 187 27.30 -8.46 -7.46
CA ARG A 187 28.72 -8.55 -7.87
C ARG A 187 29.47 -9.61 -7.08
N HIS A 188 29.24 -9.68 -5.77
CA HIS A 188 29.97 -10.58 -4.88
C HIS A 188 29.53 -12.04 -5.04
N ASN A 189 28.28 -12.29 -5.42
CA ASN A 189 27.78 -13.65 -5.68
C ASN A 189 28.29 -14.30 -7.00
N LYS A 190 29.14 -13.60 -7.78
CA LYS A 190 29.75 -14.11 -9.02
C LYS A 190 31.24 -14.48 -8.87
N GLU A 191 31.82 -14.32 -7.68
CA GLU A 191 33.18 -14.76 -7.33
C GLU A 191 33.14 -16.04 -6.49
#